data_AF-A0A5B8MUJ8-F1
#
_entry.id   AF-A0A5B8MUJ8-F1
#
_cell.length_a   1.000
_cell.length_b   1.000
_cell.length_c   1.000
_cell.angle_alpha   90.00
_cell.angle_beta   90.00
_cell.angle_gamma   90.00
#
_symmetry.space_group_name_H-M   'P 1'
#
loop_
_entity.id
_entity.type
_entity.pdbx_description
1 polymer ?
#
loop_
_entity_poly.entity_id
_entity_poly.type
_entity_poly.pdbx_seq_one_letter_code
_entity_poly.pdbx_strand_id
1 'polypeptide(L)'
;MASGLAGTLRSVNPDDPVDLHDLGGYDQAQVQELVKDAFGKPLPCHEPVKISFVVGAGKKGRQKYTPSLPKDLIGALTSLGFEEDRGASACMECCGNFKYQHDTDKDLKFLHVFPHVTPLRESSVSGDDEEFWDEDEDSPSEVCRRVTVWELKDLVKANVKKFSQKRVLLQTIKGFVKEFQELEARMMEQPLTAKEDERYNNCVELPEKVELITGLMEDMVSNGKLTRGEVRLVWAQLSDKIKVLEGEAEKAKADGKAKKVSKIQEAIEKMEARRDGLADIKPMVYSIKHEGQIKRLRRELNAIEKLERAGGKQLMDVSTVKKIGQKQDLQDELDDLMQDNIGWFETKASLEDMMPSAEGKKSKPKAKPSGGGGNDDGWTTKSSNKGGKGKGGSKPTQASNPFDLLSS
;
A
#
# COMPACT_ATOMS: atom_id res chain seq x y z
N MET A 1 -4.67 -33.76 -11.05
CA MET A 1 -5.70 -32.73 -11.27
C MET A 1 -6.16 -32.31 -9.89
N ALA A 2 -5.70 -31.15 -9.41
CA ALA A 2 -6.04 -30.71 -8.06
C ALA A 2 -7.56 -30.51 -7.95
N SER A 3 -8.16 -30.93 -6.83
CA SER A 3 -9.55 -30.57 -6.54
C SER A 3 -9.72 -29.04 -6.63
N GLY A 4 -10.84 -28.54 -7.16
CA GLY A 4 -11.02 -27.11 -7.43
C GLY A 4 -10.71 -26.20 -6.22
N LEU A 5 -10.99 -26.68 -5.00
CA LEU A 5 -10.66 -25.99 -3.76
C LEU A 5 -9.15 -25.96 -3.46
N ALA A 6 -8.41 -27.04 -3.72
CA ALA A 6 -6.95 -27.05 -3.54
C ALA A 6 -6.24 -26.02 -4.46
N GLY A 7 -6.76 -25.81 -5.67
CA GLY A 7 -6.30 -24.75 -6.56
C GLY A 7 -6.52 -23.36 -5.96
N THR A 8 -7.74 -23.09 -5.46
CA THR A 8 -8.07 -21.82 -4.78
C THR A 8 -7.20 -21.58 -3.53
N LEU A 9 -6.93 -22.62 -2.74
CA LEU A 9 -6.07 -22.55 -1.56
C LEU A 9 -4.59 -22.26 -1.90
N ARG A 10 -4.17 -22.52 -3.15
CA ARG A 10 -2.81 -22.24 -3.61
C ARG A 10 -2.70 -20.87 -4.29
N SER A 11 -3.82 -20.23 -4.63
CA SER A 11 -3.90 -18.88 -5.19
C SER A 11 -4.28 -17.82 -4.14
N VAL A 12 -4.09 -18.11 -2.84
CA VAL A 12 -4.47 -17.23 -1.72
C VAL A 12 -3.67 -15.93 -1.76
N ASN A 13 -4.37 -14.80 -1.70
CA ASN A 13 -3.76 -13.47 -1.66
C ASN A 13 -3.48 -13.05 -0.21
N PRO A 14 -2.24 -12.67 0.15
CA PRO A 14 -1.91 -12.21 1.52
C PRO A 14 -2.69 -10.97 1.98
N ASP A 15 -3.24 -10.17 1.05
CA ASP A 15 -4.07 -9.00 1.37
C ASP A 15 -5.51 -9.35 1.79
N ASP A 16 -5.96 -10.61 1.65
CA ASP A 16 -7.24 -11.10 2.18
C ASP A 16 -7.02 -11.95 3.46
N PRO A 17 -7.18 -11.35 4.66
CA PRO A 17 -6.69 -11.94 5.90
C PRO A 17 -7.53 -13.11 6.43
N VAL A 18 -8.63 -13.48 5.78
CA VAL A 18 -9.50 -14.59 6.21
C VAL A 18 -10.11 -15.32 5.02
N ASP A 19 -9.29 -16.15 4.38
CA ASP A 19 -9.80 -17.18 3.48
C ASP A 19 -10.47 -18.30 4.31
N LEU A 20 -11.78 -18.13 4.53
CA LEU A 20 -12.61 -19.06 5.29
C LEU A 20 -13.27 -20.07 4.35
N HIS A 21 -12.87 -21.33 4.47
CA HIS A 21 -13.39 -22.41 3.64
C HIS A 21 -14.21 -23.39 4.47
N ASP A 22 -15.40 -23.70 3.99
CA ASP A 22 -16.31 -24.61 4.66
C ASP A 22 -16.13 -26.04 4.17
N LEU A 23 -15.83 -26.97 5.08
CA LEU A 23 -15.66 -28.39 4.75
C LEU A 23 -16.93 -29.21 5.02
N GLY A 24 -18.10 -28.56 5.10
CA GLY A 24 -19.39 -29.22 5.20
C GLY A 24 -19.60 -30.23 4.05
N GLY A 25 -19.81 -31.50 4.39
CA GLY A 25 -20.03 -32.58 3.42
C GLY A 25 -18.76 -33.28 2.91
N TYR A 26 -17.57 -32.90 3.36
CA TYR A 26 -16.33 -33.61 3.03
C TYR A 26 -16.21 -34.94 3.78
N ASP A 27 -15.72 -35.96 3.08
CA ASP A 27 -15.33 -37.25 3.67
C ASP A 27 -13.81 -37.33 3.94
N GLN A 28 -13.38 -38.42 4.57
CA GLN A 28 -11.97 -38.62 4.96
C GLN A 28 -11.02 -38.65 3.75
N ALA A 29 -11.43 -39.26 2.64
CA ALA A 29 -10.58 -39.39 1.45
C ALA A 29 -10.41 -38.02 0.76
N GLN A 30 -11.49 -37.25 0.67
CA GLN A 30 -11.49 -35.90 0.11
C GLN A 30 -10.64 -34.93 0.94
N VAL A 31 -10.65 -35.05 2.27
CA VAL A 31 -9.80 -34.24 3.14
C VAL A 31 -8.32 -34.57 2.96
N GLN A 32 -7.98 -35.86 2.85
CA GLN A 32 -6.59 -36.28 2.63
C GLN A 32 -6.06 -35.80 1.27
N GLU A 33 -6.86 -35.91 0.21
CA GLU A 33 -6.53 -35.41 -1.12
C GLU A 33 -6.38 -33.88 -1.12
N LEU A 34 -7.34 -33.16 -0.50
CA LEU A 34 -7.28 -31.70 -0.36
C LEU A 34 -6.01 -31.23 0.34
N VAL A 35 -5.67 -31.82 1.49
CA VAL A 35 -4.49 -31.42 2.28
C VAL A 35 -3.21 -31.75 1.53
N LYS A 36 -3.13 -32.91 0.86
CA LYS A 36 -1.98 -33.29 0.06
C LYS A 36 -1.78 -32.36 -1.14
N ASP A 37 -2.85 -32.02 -1.85
CA ASP A 37 -2.78 -31.17 -3.03
C ASP A 37 -2.54 -29.69 -2.67
N ALA A 38 -3.15 -29.20 -1.59
CA ALA A 38 -3.00 -27.82 -1.15
C ALA A 38 -1.66 -27.57 -0.44
N PHE A 39 -1.27 -28.45 0.49
CA PHE A 39 -0.17 -28.22 1.44
C PHE A 39 1.02 -29.18 1.29
N GLY A 40 0.94 -30.18 0.39
CA GLY A 40 2.05 -31.10 0.15
C GLY A 40 3.28 -30.45 -0.50
N LYS A 41 3.13 -29.25 -1.07
CA LYS A 41 4.21 -28.39 -1.53
C LYS A 41 4.05 -27.01 -0.92
N PRO A 42 5.15 -26.33 -0.52
CA PRO A 42 5.09 -24.95 -0.05
C PRO A 42 4.33 -24.03 -1.00
N LEU A 43 3.64 -23.04 -0.43
CA LEU A 43 2.89 -22.03 -1.19
C LEU A 43 3.84 -20.95 -1.74
N PRO A 44 3.64 -20.49 -2.99
CA PRO A 44 4.41 -19.41 -3.59
C PRO A 44 3.88 -18.05 -3.11
N CYS A 45 4.18 -17.68 -1.86
CA CYS A 45 3.71 -16.42 -1.26
C CYS A 45 4.89 -15.66 -0.63
N HIS A 46 4.89 -14.33 -0.78
CA HIS A 46 5.91 -13.46 -0.17
C HIS A 46 5.68 -13.22 1.32
N GLU A 47 4.44 -13.39 1.80
CA GLU A 47 4.04 -13.18 3.19
C GLU A 47 3.37 -14.42 3.78
N PRO A 48 3.46 -14.63 5.11
CA PRO A 48 2.81 -15.76 5.78
C PRO A 48 1.29 -15.60 5.77
N VAL A 49 0.60 -16.61 5.23
CA VAL A 49 -0.87 -16.62 5.09
C VAL A 49 -1.54 -17.49 6.16
N LYS A 50 -2.82 -17.18 6.46
CA LYS A 50 -3.66 -17.95 7.38
C LYS A 50 -4.89 -18.46 6.64
N ILE A 51 -4.96 -19.76 6.43
CA ILE A 51 -6.11 -20.42 5.81
C ILE A 51 -6.99 -21.00 6.90
N SER A 52 -8.29 -20.71 6.87
CA SER A 52 -9.22 -21.09 7.94
C SER A 52 -10.26 -22.08 7.43
N PHE A 53 -10.35 -23.25 8.05
CA PHE A 53 -11.38 -24.25 7.70
C PHE A 53 -12.48 -24.32 8.74
N VAL A 54 -13.74 -24.32 8.31
CA VAL A 54 -14.88 -24.70 9.16
C VAL A 54 -14.97 -26.23 9.17
N VAL A 55 -14.69 -26.83 10.31
CA VAL A 55 -14.64 -28.30 10.48
C VAL A 55 -15.78 -28.83 11.35
N GLY A 56 -16.66 -27.94 11.81
CA GLY A 56 -17.82 -28.32 12.60
C GLY A 56 -18.68 -27.14 12.98
N ALA A 57 -19.95 -27.41 13.24
CA ALA A 57 -20.88 -26.47 13.82
C ALA A 57 -21.68 -27.16 14.94
N GLY A 58 -22.08 -26.39 15.95
CA GLY A 58 -23.00 -26.85 16.97
C GLY A 58 -24.46 -26.70 16.54
N LYS A 59 -25.38 -26.60 17.51
CA LYS A 59 -26.84 -26.66 17.30
C LYS A 59 -27.38 -25.56 16.38
N LYS A 60 -26.65 -24.44 16.20
CA LYS A 60 -27.08 -23.32 15.33
C LYS A 60 -26.67 -23.46 13.87
N GLY A 61 -25.74 -24.36 13.53
CA GLY A 61 -25.27 -24.57 12.15
C GLY A 61 -26.26 -25.40 11.33
N ARG A 62 -26.53 -24.97 10.08
CA ARG A 62 -27.39 -25.71 9.14
C ARG A 62 -26.66 -26.81 8.35
N GLN A 63 -25.34 -26.74 8.28
CA GLN A 63 -24.52 -27.71 7.55
C GLN A 63 -24.23 -28.98 8.37
N LYS A 64 -24.12 -30.10 7.66
CA LYS A 64 -23.78 -31.40 8.24
C LYS A 64 -22.27 -31.61 8.13
N TYR A 65 -21.62 -31.75 9.28
CA TYR A 65 -20.19 -32.08 9.37
C TYR A 65 -20.04 -33.50 9.88
N THR A 66 -19.08 -34.24 9.31
CA THR A 66 -18.71 -35.55 9.82
C THR A 66 -18.03 -35.36 11.19
N PRO A 67 -18.42 -36.09 12.24
CA PRO A 67 -17.86 -35.89 13.59
C PRO A 67 -16.37 -36.25 13.69
N SER A 68 -15.84 -37.03 12.75
CA SER A 68 -14.40 -37.34 12.63
C SER A 68 -13.61 -36.27 11.85
N LEU A 69 -14.28 -35.34 11.16
CA LEU A 69 -13.65 -34.38 10.24
C LEU A 69 -12.49 -33.58 10.85
N PRO A 70 -12.58 -33.07 12.10
CA PRO A 70 -11.44 -32.42 12.73
C PRO A 70 -10.24 -33.36 12.92
N LYS A 71 -10.49 -34.63 13.27
CA LYS A 71 -9.42 -35.63 13.46
C LYS A 71 -8.79 -36.02 12.13
N ASP A 72 -9.60 -36.16 11.09
CA ASP A 72 -9.15 -36.54 9.76
C ASP A 72 -8.27 -35.43 9.14
N LEU A 73 -8.66 -34.15 9.32
CA LEU A 73 -7.89 -33.00 8.87
C LEU A 73 -6.58 -32.83 9.63
N ILE A 74 -6.62 -32.97 10.96
CA ILE A 74 -5.40 -32.95 11.81
C ILE A 74 -4.45 -34.08 11.40
N GLY A 75 -4.97 -35.31 11.24
CA GLY A 75 -4.17 -36.46 10.83
C GLY A 75 -3.50 -36.28 9.47
N ALA A 76 -4.20 -35.66 8.51
CA ALA A 76 -3.65 -35.35 7.19
C ALA A 76 -2.53 -34.29 7.27
N LEU A 77 -2.71 -33.23 8.05
CA LEU A 77 -1.71 -32.17 8.23
C LEU A 77 -0.46 -32.68 8.96
N THR A 78 -0.63 -33.44 10.04
CA THR A 78 0.49 -34.07 10.76
C THR A 78 1.27 -35.04 9.87
N SER A 79 0.61 -35.75 8.96
CA SER A 79 1.27 -36.64 8.00
C SER A 79 2.15 -35.88 6.99
N LEU A 80 1.92 -34.59 6.79
CA LEU A 80 2.75 -33.69 5.98
C LEU A 80 3.82 -32.94 6.80
N GLY A 81 3.92 -33.22 8.10
CA GLY A 81 4.92 -32.61 8.98
C GLY A 81 4.46 -31.34 9.69
N PHE A 82 3.16 -31.03 9.69
CA PHE A 82 2.63 -29.87 10.42
C PHE A 82 2.43 -30.17 11.91
N GLU A 83 2.67 -29.17 12.76
CA GLU A 83 2.56 -29.28 14.22
C GLU A 83 1.38 -28.46 14.79
N GLU A 84 0.74 -28.96 15.86
CA GLU A 84 -0.32 -28.21 16.54
C GLU A 84 0.29 -27.15 17.45
N ASP A 85 -0.02 -25.88 17.19
CA ASP A 85 0.34 -24.76 18.07
C ASP A 85 -0.87 -23.84 18.30
N ARG A 86 -1.32 -23.78 19.56
CA ARG A 86 -2.45 -22.96 19.98
C ARG A 86 -2.15 -21.45 19.95
N GLY A 87 -0.88 -21.09 19.98
CA GLY A 87 -0.37 -19.72 19.87
C GLY A 87 -0.12 -19.27 18.44
N ALA A 88 -0.22 -20.17 17.45
CA ALA A 88 0.16 -19.87 16.07
C ALA A 88 -0.63 -18.68 15.49
N SER A 89 0.10 -17.85 14.75
CA SER A 89 -0.40 -16.64 14.09
C SER A 89 0.24 -16.51 12.70
N ALA A 90 -0.24 -15.56 11.89
CA ALA A 90 0.28 -15.34 10.53
C ALA A 90 1.65 -14.64 10.58
N CYS A 91 2.68 -15.36 11.04
CA CYS A 91 4.06 -14.92 11.07
C CYS A 91 4.99 -16.03 10.57
N MET A 92 6.20 -15.66 10.13
CA MET A 92 7.17 -16.60 9.54
C MET A 92 7.57 -17.74 10.49
N GLU A 93 7.57 -17.46 11.80
CA GLU A 93 7.94 -18.42 12.85
C GLU A 93 6.89 -19.52 13.07
N CYS A 94 5.65 -19.29 12.63
CA CYS A 94 4.54 -20.23 12.78
C CYS A 94 4.21 -20.98 11.47
N CYS A 95 5.02 -20.83 10.42
CA CYS A 95 4.84 -21.57 9.17
C CYS A 95 5.10 -23.07 9.38
N GLY A 96 4.15 -23.91 8.96
CA GLY A 96 4.13 -25.33 9.27
C GLY A 96 3.30 -25.69 10.51
N ASN A 97 2.60 -24.72 11.12
CA ASN A 97 1.75 -25.00 12.27
C ASN A 97 0.26 -24.95 11.91
N PHE A 98 -0.57 -25.58 12.73
CA PHE A 98 -2.01 -25.40 12.69
C PHE A 98 -2.59 -25.18 14.08
N LYS A 99 -3.76 -24.53 14.13
CA LYS A 99 -4.47 -24.16 15.35
C LYS A 99 -5.93 -24.54 15.26
N TYR A 100 -6.38 -25.38 16.18
CA TYR A 100 -7.79 -25.65 16.37
C TYR A 100 -8.42 -24.59 17.29
N GLN A 101 -9.55 -24.01 16.88
CA GLN A 101 -10.26 -23.00 17.64
C GLN A 101 -11.77 -23.30 17.65
N HIS A 102 -12.38 -23.24 18.83
CA HIS A 102 -13.83 -23.32 18.98
C HIS A 102 -14.37 -21.93 19.32
N ASP A 103 -15.12 -21.34 18.39
CA ASP A 103 -15.82 -20.08 18.61
C ASP A 103 -17.19 -20.39 19.25
N THR A 104 -17.27 -20.18 20.56
CA THR A 104 -18.48 -20.45 21.35
C THR A 104 -19.60 -19.46 21.07
N ASP A 105 -19.30 -18.29 20.53
CA ASP A 105 -20.30 -17.26 20.22
C ASP A 105 -21.01 -17.57 18.91
N LYS A 106 -20.26 -18.05 17.91
CA LYS A 106 -20.77 -18.48 16.60
C LYS A 106 -21.16 -19.96 16.55
N ASP A 107 -20.81 -20.74 17.58
CA ASP A 107 -21.05 -22.19 17.65
C ASP A 107 -20.37 -22.92 16.47
N LEU A 108 -19.18 -22.44 16.07
CA LEU A 108 -18.39 -22.97 14.96
C LEU A 108 -17.02 -23.44 15.44
N LYS A 109 -16.55 -24.53 14.84
CA LYS A 109 -15.22 -25.11 15.05
C LYS A 109 -14.37 -24.80 13.83
N PHE A 110 -13.27 -24.12 14.07
CA PHE A 110 -12.30 -23.73 13.07
C PHE A 110 -11.01 -24.51 13.23
N LEU A 111 -10.36 -24.78 12.11
CA LEU A 111 -8.98 -25.22 12.06
C LEU A 111 -8.21 -24.27 11.16
N HIS A 112 -7.31 -23.49 11.74
CA HIS A 112 -6.44 -22.55 11.03
C HIS A 112 -5.14 -23.24 10.66
N VAL A 113 -4.74 -23.16 9.41
CA VAL A 113 -3.49 -23.72 8.89
C VAL A 113 -2.59 -22.57 8.47
N PHE A 114 -1.33 -22.64 8.92
CA PHE A 114 -0.27 -21.72 8.54
C PHE A 114 0.72 -22.49 7.64
N PRO A 115 0.49 -22.50 6.32
CA PRO A 115 1.28 -23.30 5.39
C PRO A 115 2.74 -22.86 5.34
N HIS A 116 3.64 -23.77 4.96
CA HIS A 116 4.99 -23.39 4.57
C HIS A 116 4.93 -22.49 3.35
N VAL A 117 5.53 -21.30 3.46
CA VAL A 117 5.67 -20.38 2.34
C VAL A 117 7.10 -20.46 1.81
N THR A 118 7.24 -20.50 0.49
CA THR A 118 8.52 -20.21 -0.15
C THR A 118 8.41 -18.80 -0.70
N PRO A 119 9.25 -17.85 -0.23
CA PRO A 119 9.32 -16.55 -0.88
C PRO A 119 9.68 -16.82 -2.34
N LEU A 120 8.87 -16.27 -3.26
CA LEU A 120 9.19 -16.25 -4.68
C LEU A 120 10.54 -15.55 -4.83
N ARG A 121 11.61 -16.35 -4.80
CA ARG A 121 12.96 -15.94 -5.12
C ARG A 121 12.94 -15.82 -6.63
N GLU A 122 13.32 -14.67 -7.16
CA GLU A 122 13.68 -14.55 -8.57
C GLU A 122 14.75 -15.61 -8.85
N SER A 123 14.33 -16.74 -9.42
CA SER A 123 15.22 -17.80 -9.83
C SER A 123 14.78 -18.26 -11.20
N SER A 124 15.55 -17.77 -12.18
CA SER A 124 15.80 -18.39 -13.48
C SER A 124 15.55 -19.89 -13.50
N VAL A 125 14.47 -20.32 -14.16
CA VAL A 125 14.32 -21.71 -14.61
C VAL A 125 13.75 -21.71 -16.02
N SER A 126 14.58 -22.27 -16.91
CA SER A 126 14.25 -22.77 -18.23
C SER A 126 13.26 -23.93 -18.16
N GLY A 127 12.29 -23.95 -19.08
CA GLY A 127 11.52 -25.14 -19.44
C GLY A 127 10.01 -25.00 -19.23
N ASP A 128 9.33 -24.63 -20.31
CA ASP A 128 7.99 -25.04 -20.75
C ASP A 128 7.01 -25.53 -19.69
N ASP A 129 6.16 -24.62 -19.20
CA ASP A 129 4.70 -24.79 -19.14
C ASP A 129 4.11 -23.41 -18.74
N GLU A 130 3.74 -22.64 -19.76
CA GLU A 130 3.14 -21.32 -19.63
C GLU A 130 1.67 -21.41 -19.18
N GLU A 131 1.45 -21.29 -17.88
CA GLU A 131 0.37 -20.43 -17.36
C GLU A 131 1.06 -19.36 -16.50
N PHE A 132 1.79 -18.50 -17.21
CA PHE A 132 2.44 -17.33 -16.66
C PHE A 132 1.36 -16.29 -16.41
N TRP A 133 1.35 -15.67 -15.22
CA TRP A 133 0.63 -14.42 -15.03
C TRP A 133 1.18 -13.44 -16.07
N ASP A 134 0.43 -13.18 -17.14
CA ASP A 134 0.71 -12.06 -18.01
C ASP A 134 0.73 -10.82 -17.10
N GLU A 135 1.92 -10.28 -16.83
CA GLU A 135 2.03 -8.91 -16.37
C GLU A 135 1.23 -8.09 -17.38
N ASP A 136 0.11 -7.51 -16.95
CA ASP A 136 -0.79 -6.77 -17.83
C ASP A 136 0.05 -5.88 -18.74
N GLU A 137 0.09 -6.22 -20.03
CA GLU A 137 0.95 -5.57 -21.02
C GLU A 137 0.63 -4.06 -21.08
N ASP A 138 -0.56 -3.68 -20.66
CA ASP A 138 -1.09 -2.33 -20.57
C ASP A 138 -0.97 -1.67 -19.18
N SER A 139 -0.23 -2.27 -18.24
CA SER A 139 -0.01 -1.68 -16.93
C SER A 139 0.66 -0.29 -17.04
N PRO A 140 0.35 0.68 -16.15
CA PRO A 140 0.95 2.02 -16.21
C PRO A 140 2.48 2.03 -16.22
N SER A 141 3.11 1.05 -15.56
CA SER A 141 4.55 0.82 -15.54
C SER A 141 5.09 0.43 -16.91
N GLU A 142 4.50 -0.58 -17.55
CA GLU A 142 4.94 -1.07 -18.87
C GLU A 142 4.69 -0.06 -19.98
N VAL A 143 3.57 0.67 -19.92
CA VAL A 143 3.32 1.81 -20.82
C VAL A 143 4.43 2.85 -20.68
N CYS A 144 4.80 3.23 -19.45
CA CYS A 144 5.86 4.21 -19.21
C CYS A 144 7.27 3.72 -19.62
N ARG A 145 7.49 2.39 -19.64
CA ARG A 145 8.73 1.76 -20.11
C ARG A 145 8.93 1.99 -21.61
N ARG A 146 7.89 1.72 -22.42
CA ARG A 146 7.94 1.69 -23.90
C ARG A 146 7.93 3.05 -24.57
N VAL A 147 7.22 4.02 -24.00
CA VAL A 147 7.04 5.35 -24.62
C VAL A 147 8.32 6.18 -24.64
N THR A 148 8.41 7.16 -25.53
CA THR A 148 9.51 8.15 -25.53
C THR A 148 9.42 9.12 -24.35
N VAL A 149 10.49 9.87 -24.06
CA VAL A 149 10.49 10.92 -23.02
C VAL A 149 9.42 11.99 -23.27
N TRP A 150 9.18 12.33 -24.53
CA TRP A 150 8.17 13.33 -24.91
C TRP A 150 6.76 12.84 -24.61
N GLU A 151 6.43 11.61 -25.00
CA GLU A 151 5.14 10.97 -24.68
C GLU A 151 4.96 10.79 -23.17
N LEU A 152 6.03 10.36 -22.48
CA LEU A 152 6.01 10.24 -21.02
C LEU A 152 5.64 11.57 -20.35
N LYS A 153 6.17 12.69 -20.85
CA LYS A 153 5.84 14.01 -20.31
C LYS A 153 4.35 14.32 -20.41
N ASP A 154 3.71 13.97 -21.51
CA ASP A 154 2.28 14.18 -21.71
C ASP A 154 1.44 13.20 -20.87
N LEU A 155 1.85 11.93 -20.78
CA LEU A 155 1.23 10.94 -19.89
C LEU A 155 1.29 11.36 -18.42
N VAL A 156 2.45 11.84 -17.96
CA VAL A 156 2.64 12.31 -16.58
C VAL A 156 1.74 13.50 -16.30
N LYS A 157 1.61 14.43 -17.26
CA LYS A 157 0.73 15.59 -17.13
C LYS A 157 -0.75 15.19 -17.05
N ALA A 158 -1.16 14.16 -17.79
CA ALA A 158 -2.54 13.68 -17.81
C ALA A 158 -2.90 12.82 -16.58
N ASN A 159 -2.04 11.85 -16.24
CA ASN A 159 -2.38 10.73 -15.35
C ASN A 159 -1.65 10.74 -13.99
N VAL A 160 -0.47 11.36 -13.91
CA VAL A 160 0.42 11.30 -12.73
C VAL A 160 0.53 12.68 -12.09
N LYS A 161 -0.57 13.17 -11.50
CA LYS A 161 -0.68 14.56 -11.03
C LYS A 161 -0.02 14.79 -9.66
N LYS A 162 -0.11 13.82 -8.76
CA LYS A 162 0.36 13.95 -7.36
C LYS A 162 1.87 13.73 -7.27
N PHE A 163 2.49 14.25 -6.20
CA PHE A 163 3.92 14.07 -5.94
C PHE A 163 4.20 12.63 -5.54
N SER A 164 3.32 12.01 -4.74
CA SER A 164 3.41 10.59 -4.38
C SER A 164 3.44 9.68 -5.62
N GLN A 165 2.54 9.90 -6.58
CA GLN A 165 2.50 9.14 -7.84
C GLN A 165 3.80 9.30 -8.64
N LYS A 166 4.31 10.54 -8.78
CA LYS A 166 5.59 10.80 -9.47
C LYS A 166 6.77 10.12 -8.78
N ARG A 167 6.75 10.04 -7.45
CA ARG A 167 7.77 9.33 -6.68
C ARG A 167 7.75 7.83 -6.98
N VAL A 168 6.57 7.21 -6.99
CA VAL A 168 6.44 5.79 -7.33
C VAL A 168 6.92 5.55 -8.77
N LEU A 169 6.46 6.36 -9.73
CA LEU A 169 6.94 6.29 -11.11
C LEU A 169 8.47 6.44 -11.23
N LEU A 170 9.08 7.38 -10.49
CA LEU A 170 10.53 7.55 -10.46
C LEU A 170 11.25 6.29 -9.95
N GLN A 171 10.71 5.65 -8.91
CA GLN A 171 11.26 4.40 -8.38
C GLN A 171 11.12 3.26 -9.40
N THR A 172 9.99 3.16 -10.08
CA THR A 172 9.75 2.18 -11.15
C THR A 172 10.74 2.35 -12.30
N ILE A 173 10.92 3.57 -12.82
CA ILE A 173 11.86 3.84 -13.92
C ILE A 173 13.31 3.57 -13.47
N LYS A 174 13.68 3.89 -12.23
CA LYS A 174 14.99 3.51 -11.68
C LYS A 174 15.15 2.00 -11.56
N GLY A 175 14.08 1.25 -11.30
CA GLY A 175 14.05 -0.20 -11.40
C GLY A 175 14.37 -0.67 -12.81
N PHE A 176 13.72 -0.10 -13.83
CA PHE A 176 14.00 -0.41 -15.23
C PHE A 176 15.45 -0.09 -15.64
N VAL A 177 16.05 0.98 -15.11
CA VAL A 177 17.47 1.27 -15.36
C VAL A 177 18.38 0.16 -14.83
N LYS A 178 18.08 -0.36 -13.62
CA LYS A 178 18.84 -1.49 -13.04
C LYS A 178 18.63 -2.75 -13.85
N GLU A 179 17.39 -3.09 -14.18
CA GLU A 179 17.03 -4.24 -15.01
C GLU A 179 17.75 -4.17 -16.37
N PHE A 180 17.75 -3.01 -17.02
CA PHE A 180 18.45 -2.81 -18.29
C PHE A 180 19.95 -3.08 -18.16
N GLN A 181 20.61 -2.57 -17.11
CA GLN A 181 22.02 -2.83 -16.84
C GLN A 181 22.32 -4.30 -16.57
N GLU A 182 21.42 -5.00 -15.88
CA GLU A 182 21.54 -6.44 -15.63
C GLU A 182 21.37 -7.25 -16.91
N LEU A 183 20.46 -6.85 -17.80
CA LEU A 183 20.29 -7.45 -19.13
C LEU A 183 21.51 -7.22 -20.02
N GLU A 184 22.10 -6.02 -20.01
CA GLU A 184 23.37 -5.74 -20.70
C GLU A 184 24.50 -6.64 -20.19
N ALA A 185 24.60 -6.80 -18.86
CA ALA A 185 25.58 -7.70 -18.26
C ALA A 185 25.34 -9.16 -18.67
N ARG A 186 24.08 -9.60 -18.67
CA ARG A 186 23.69 -10.96 -19.05
C ARG A 186 23.98 -11.25 -20.52
N MET A 187 23.73 -10.29 -21.43
CA MET A 187 24.08 -10.40 -22.86
C MET A 187 25.57 -10.66 -23.11
N MET A 188 26.45 -10.18 -22.22
CA MET A 188 27.89 -10.43 -22.33
C MET A 188 28.27 -11.87 -21.94
N GLU A 189 27.45 -12.54 -21.14
CA GLU A 189 27.71 -13.90 -20.63
C GLU A 189 26.96 -14.99 -21.40
N GLN A 190 25.71 -14.72 -21.79
CA GLN A 190 24.82 -15.69 -22.43
C GLN A 190 23.75 -14.99 -23.30
N PRO A 191 23.18 -15.67 -24.31
CA PRO A 191 22.08 -15.10 -25.07
C PRO A 191 20.86 -14.87 -24.16
N LEU A 192 20.19 -13.74 -24.36
CA LEU A 192 18.92 -13.46 -23.68
C LEU A 192 17.82 -14.41 -24.16
N THR A 193 16.88 -14.72 -23.27
CA THR A 193 15.61 -15.35 -23.62
C THR A 193 14.74 -14.38 -24.43
N ALA A 194 13.72 -14.89 -25.14
CA ALA A 194 12.84 -14.04 -25.94
C ALA A 194 12.15 -12.94 -25.12
N LYS A 195 11.72 -13.25 -23.88
CA LYS A 195 11.09 -12.29 -22.97
C LYS A 195 12.07 -11.22 -22.48
N GLU A 196 13.32 -11.60 -22.23
CA GLU A 196 14.38 -10.66 -21.84
C GLU A 196 14.79 -9.75 -23.00
N ASP A 197 14.85 -10.29 -24.21
CA ASP A 197 15.15 -9.52 -25.42
C ASP A 197 14.05 -8.49 -25.70
N GLU A 198 12.78 -8.89 -25.57
CA GLU A 198 11.65 -7.97 -25.64
C GLU A 198 11.73 -6.86 -24.58
N ARG A 199 11.98 -7.23 -23.32
CA ARG A 199 12.17 -6.29 -22.20
C ARG A 199 13.34 -5.33 -22.44
N TYR A 200 14.44 -5.81 -22.99
CA TYR A 200 15.61 -5.01 -23.34
C TYR A 200 15.27 -4.00 -24.45
N ASN A 201 14.63 -4.47 -25.53
CA ASN A 201 14.28 -3.65 -26.69
C ASN A 201 13.18 -2.62 -26.39
N ASN A 202 12.35 -2.87 -25.38
CA ASN A 202 11.29 -1.97 -24.94
C ASN A 202 11.78 -0.85 -24.00
N CYS A 203 13.04 -0.85 -23.55
CA CYS A 203 13.60 0.19 -22.70
C CYS A 203 14.07 1.40 -23.51
N VAL A 204 13.26 2.45 -23.57
CA VAL A 204 13.57 3.68 -24.33
C VAL A 204 13.95 4.83 -23.39
N GLU A 205 15.10 5.48 -23.63
CA GLU A 205 15.50 6.77 -23.02
C GLU A 205 15.40 6.81 -21.48
N LEU A 206 15.71 5.70 -20.80
CA LEU A 206 15.50 5.57 -19.35
C LEU A 206 16.23 6.65 -18.52
N PRO A 207 17.51 7.02 -18.78
CA PRO A 207 18.18 8.08 -18.04
C PRO A 207 17.48 9.43 -18.16
N GLU A 208 17.07 9.81 -19.37
CA GLU A 208 16.39 11.06 -19.66
C GLU A 208 14.99 11.09 -19.00
N LYS A 209 14.30 9.94 -18.93
CA LYS A 209 13.05 9.82 -18.19
C LYS A 209 13.26 10.04 -16.69
N VAL A 210 14.32 9.49 -16.11
CA VAL A 210 14.68 9.73 -14.69
C VAL A 210 14.91 11.22 -14.44
N GLU A 211 15.65 11.90 -15.33
CA GLU A 211 15.87 13.35 -15.23
C GLU A 211 14.58 14.15 -15.33
N LEU A 212 13.70 13.82 -16.29
CA LEU A 212 12.40 14.46 -16.48
C LEU A 212 11.54 14.36 -15.21
N ILE A 213 11.33 13.15 -14.68
CA ILE A 213 10.48 12.95 -13.50
C ILE A 213 11.09 13.63 -12.27
N THR A 214 12.42 13.57 -12.12
CA THR A 214 13.12 14.25 -11.02
C THR A 214 12.93 15.76 -11.09
N GLY A 215 13.11 16.36 -12.26
CA GLY A 215 12.89 17.80 -12.46
C GLY A 215 11.44 18.23 -12.18
N LEU A 216 10.46 17.41 -12.57
CA LEU A 216 9.05 17.67 -12.25
C LEU A 216 8.77 17.62 -10.74
N MET A 217 9.37 16.67 -10.01
CA MET A 217 9.25 16.60 -8.56
C MET A 217 9.91 17.79 -7.87
N GLU A 218 11.06 18.24 -8.36
CA GLU A 218 11.72 19.45 -7.85
C GLU A 218 10.88 20.70 -8.06
N ASP A 219 10.29 20.87 -9.26
CA ASP A 219 9.38 21.96 -9.55
C ASP A 219 8.16 21.97 -8.61
N MET A 220 7.61 20.80 -8.28
CA MET A 220 6.50 20.68 -7.34
C MET A 220 6.87 21.11 -5.92
N VAL A 221 8.07 20.74 -5.46
CA VAL A 221 8.58 21.15 -4.14
C VAL A 221 8.84 22.66 -4.12
N SER A 222 9.53 23.20 -5.13
CA SER A 222 9.89 24.62 -5.19
C SER A 222 8.68 25.54 -5.37
N ASN A 223 7.64 25.09 -6.08
CA ASN A 223 6.40 25.86 -6.27
C ASN A 223 5.34 25.61 -5.19
N GLY A 224 5.65 24.80 -4.16
CA GLY A 224 4.70 24.52 -3.08
C GLY A 224 3.44 23.75 -3.52
N LYS A 225 3.52 22.95 -4.60
CA LYS A 225 2.42 22.13 -5.11
C LYS A 225 2.41 20.76 -4.43
N LEU A 226 2.35 20.75 -3.09
CA LEU A 226 2.38 19.55 -2.27
C LEU A 226 1.16 19.50 -1.36
N THR A 227 0.57 18.32 -1.19
CA THR A 227 -0.48 18.06 -0.19
C THR A 227 0.11 17.98 1.20
N ARG A 228 -0.73 17.98 2.24
CA ARG A 228 -0.25 17.85 3.63
C ARG A 228 0.45 16.52 3.89
N GLY A 229 -0.01 15.43 3.26
CA GLY A 229 0.65 14.14 3.35
C GLY A 229 2.04 14.20 2.71
N GLU A 230 2.12 14.78 1.52
CA GLU A 230 3.38 14.92 0.76
C GLU A 230 4.38 15.86 1.44
N VAL A 231 3.94 16.97 2.04
CA VAL A 231 4.82 17.83 2.84
C VAL A 231 5.46 17.04 3.98
N ARG A 232 4.67 16.24 4.71
CA ARG A 232 5.19 15.38 5.79
C ARG A 232 6.17 14.33 5.26
N LEU A 233 5.84 13.72 4.12
CA LEU A 233 6.68 12.71 3.47
C LEU A 233 8.03 13.29 3.05
N VAL A 234 8.03 14.41 2.32
CA VAL A 234 9.25 15.09 1.85
C VAL A 234 10.07 15.58 3.04
N TRP A 235 9.41 16.11 4.08
CA TRP A 235 10.10 16.53 5.31
C TRP A 235 10.80 15.36 6.00
N ALA A 236 10.13 14.22 6.15
CA ALA A 236 10.73 13.01 6.74
C ALA A 236 11.94 12.53 5.92
N GLN A 237 11.81 12.50 4.59
CA GLN A 237 12.90 12.10 3.70
C GLN A 237 14.11 13.04 3.78
N LEU A 238 13.89 14.37 3.83
CA LEU A 238 14.99 15.32 3.99
C LEU A 238 15.66 15.14 5.35
N SER A 239 14.87 14.95 6.41
CA SER A 239 15.40 14.70 7.76
C SER A 239 16.23 13.42 7.84
N ASP A 240 15.79 12.32 7.23
CA ASP A 240 16.56 11.08 7.25
C ASP A 240 17.84 11.18 6.41
N LYS A 241 17.81 11.91 5.28
CA LYS A 241 19.02 12.19 4.50
C LYS A 241 20.02 13.07 5.24
N ILE A 242 19.55 14.08 5.97
CA ILE A 242 20.41 14.90 6.82
C ILE A 242 21.13 14.02 7.84
N LYS A 243 20.43 13.11 8.53
CA LYS A 243 21.05 12.15 9.48
C LYS A 243 22.11 11.27 8.82
N VAL A 244 21.85 10.76 7.60
CA VAL A 244 22.83 9.95 6.87
C VAL A 244 24.07 10.77 6.54
N LEU A 245 23.91 11.99 6.03
CA LEU A 245 25.03 12.88 5.72
C LEU A 245 25.79 13.32 6.98
N GLU A 246 25.11 13.57 8.10
CA GLU A 246 25.76 13.83 9.39
C GLU A 246 26.63 12.65 9.82
N GLY A 247 26.13 11.42 9.68
CA GLY A 247 26.91 10.21 9.93
C GLY A 247 28.12 10.06 8.99
N GLU A 248 27.98 10.40 7.70
CA GLU A 248 29.09 10.42 6.74
C GLU A 248 30.11 11.54 7.04
N ALA A 249 29.64 12.70 7.50
CA ALA A 249 30.50 13.82 7.90
C ALA A 249 31.36 13.42 9.10
N GLU A 250 30.78 12.79 10.12
CA GLU A 250 31.52 12.32 11.29
C GLU A 250 32.53 11.22 10.93
N LYS A 251 32.18 10.28 10.04
CA LYS A 251 33.15 9.30 9.51
C LYS A 251 34.28 9.97 8.73
N ALA A 252 33.96 10.92 7.85
CA ALA A 252 34.96 11.65 7.06
C ALA A 252 35.88 12.52 7.94
N LYS A 253 35.37 13.02 9.06
CA LYS A 253 36.11 13.78 10.07
C LYS A 253 37.06 12.87 10.85
N ALA A 254 36.60 11.68 11.25
CA ALA A 254 37.45 10.66 11.87
C ALA A 254 38.59 10.20 10.93
N ASP A 255 38.31 10.10 9.63
CA ASP A 255 39.28 9.78 8.58
C ASP A 255 40.25 10.94 8.23
N GLY A 256 40.12 12.11 8.85
CA GLY A 256 40.94 13.30 8.55
C GLY A 256 40.68 13.93 7.17
N LYS A 257 39.58 13.60 6.50
CA LYS A 257 39.24 14.07 5.15
C LYS A 257 38.53 15.43 5.18
N ALA A 258 39.21 16.47 5.64
CA ALA A 258 38.65 17.82 5.87
C ALA A 258 37.88 18.40 4.66
N LYS A 259 38.39 18.23 3.43
CA LYS A 259 37.72 18.69 2.20
C LYS A 259 36.40 17.95 1.92
N LYS A 260 36.30 16.68 2.33
CA LYS A 260 35.05 15.89 2.20
C LYS A 260 34.04 16.33 3.26
N VAL A 261 34.48 16.58 4.49
CA VAL A 261 33.63 17.10 5.58
C VAL A 261 32.98 18.42 5.19
N SER A 262 33.76 19.40 4.72
CA SER A 262 33.22 20.71 4.29
C SER A 262 32.17 20.58 3.18
N LYS A 263 32.40 19.73 2.17
CA LYS A 263 31.41 19.47 1.11
C LYS A 263 30.12 18.83 1.61
N ILE A 264 30.23 17.88 2.54
CA ILE A 264 29.05 17.22 3.13
C ILE A 264 28.26 18.23 3.97
N GLN A 265 28.95 19.10 4.71
CA GLN A 265 28.32 20.11 5.54
C GLN A 265 27.57 21.17 4.72
N GLU A 266 28.15 21.63 3.60
CA GLU A 266 27.43 22.47 2.63
C GLU A 266 26.18 21.79 2.04
N ALA A 267 26.21 20.47 1.86
CA ALA A 267 25.05 19.70 1.39
C ALA A 267 23.97 19.57 2.47
N ILE A 268 24.37 19.39 3.74
CA ILE A 268 23.45 19.38 4.89
C ILE A 268 22.74 20.73 4.99
N GLU A 269 23.47 21.85 4.99
CA GLU A 269 22.90 23.20 5.09
C GLU A 269 21.88 23.47 3.98
N LYS A 270 22.17 23.04 2.73
CA LYS A 270 21.22 23.15 1.61
C LYS A 270 19.96 22.33 1.83
N MET A 271 20.07 21.12 2.39
CA MET A 271 18.92 20.27 2.65
C MET A 271 18.10 20.72 3.86
N GLU A 272 18.74 21.28 4.89
CA GLU A 272 18.06 21.91 6.02
C GLU A 272 17.26 23.13 5.57
N ALA A 273 17.86 24.02 4.78
CA ALA A 273 17.16 25.17 4.21
C ALA A 273 15.94 24.74 3.37
N ARG A 274 16.07 23.66 2.59
CA ARG A 274 14.96 23.09 1.82
C ARG A 274 13.89 22.47 2.72
N ARG A 275 14.27 21.76 3.78
CA ARG A 275 13.37 21.15 4.76
C ARG A 275 12.55 22.22 5.49
N ASP A 276 13.21 23.26 5.96
CA ASP A 276 12.58 24.31 6.75
C ASP A 276 11.64 25.16 5.88
N GLY A 277 12.01 25.40 4.62
CA GLY A 277 11.14 26.04 3.62
C GLY A 277 9.84 25.28 3.33
N LEU A 278 9.75 23.97 3.64
CA LEU A 278 8.50 23.21 3.50
C LEU A 278 7.44 23.61 4.54
N ALA A 279 7.84 24.15 5.69
CA ALA A 279 6.91 24.52 6.76
C ALA A 279 5.99 25.69 6.34
N ASP A 280 6.48 26.56 5.45
CA ASP A 280 5.76 27.74 4.97
C ASP A 280 4.86 27.44 3.76
N ILE A 281 4.93 26.23 3.20
CA ILE A 281 4.11 25.83 2.05
C ILE A 281 2.66 25.62 2.50
N LYS A 282 1.74 26.38 1.89
CA LYS A 282 0.30 26.12 2.04
C LYS A 282 -0.07 24.83 1.29
N PRO A 283 -0.48 23.75 1.97
CA PRO A 283 -0.69 22.48 1.29
C PRO A 283 -1.90 22.51 0.35
N MET A 284 -1.77 21.89 -0.81
CA MET A 284 -2.86 21.72 -1.77
C MET A 284 -3.81 20.58 -1.34
N VAL A 285 -5.04 20.64 -1.85
CA VAL A 285 -6.06 19.60 -1.66
C VAL A 285 -6.56 19.18 -3.03
N TYR A 286 -6.49 17.89 -3.34
CA TYR A 286 -7.06 17.33 -4.56
C TYR A 286 -8.57 17.13 -4.38
N SER A 287 -9.34 17.39 -5.44
CA SER A 287 -10.76 17.07 -5.47
C SER A 287 -10.93 15.56 -5.61
N ILE A 288 -11.83 15.01 -4.79
CA ILE A 288 -12.22 13.60 -4.83
C ILE A 288 -13.60 13.53 -5.47
N LYS A 289 -13.76 12.70 -6.51
CA LYS A 289 -15.06 12.42 -7.11
C LYS A 289 -15.95 11.77 -6.06
N HIS A 290 -17.23 12.10 -6.05
CA HIS A 290 -18.21 11.50 -5.11
C HIS A 290 -17.89 11.73 -3.62
N GLU A 291 -17.06 12.72 -3.26
CA GLU A 291 -16.63 12.97 -1.87
C GLU A 291 -17.80 13.01 -0.87
N GLY A 292 -18.92 13.61 -1.25
CA GLY A 292 -20.13 13.67 -0.42
C GLY A 292 -20.78 12.31 -0.16
N GLN A 293 -20.85 11.47 -1.20
CA GLN A 293 -21.39 10.11 -1.12
C GLN A 293 -20.45 9.21 -0.32
N ILE A 294 -19.14 9.26 -0.58
CA ILE A 294 -18.13 8.51 0.17
C ILE A 294 -18.19 8.87 1.67
N LYS A 295 -18.28 10.16 2.02
CA LYS A 295 -18.45 10.61 3.42
C LYS A 295 -19.78 10.16 4.04
N ARG A 296 -20.82 9.98 3.25
CA ARG A 296 -22.12 9.46 3.73
C ARG A 296 -22.02 7.96 4.01
N LEU A 297 -21.55 7.17 3.05
CA LEU A 297 -21.35 5.72 3.19
C LEU A 297 -20.43 5.39 4.37
N ARG A 298 -19.29 6.09 4.52
CA ARG A 298 -18.41 5.94 5.69
C ARG A 298 -19.11 6.24 7.02
N ARG A 299 -20.05 7.19 7.07
CA ARG A 299 -20.82 7.48 8.30
C ARG A 299 -21.86 6.39 8.58
N GLU A 300 -22.50 5.88 7.54
CA GLU A 300 -23.48 4.78 7.64
C GLU A 300 -22.80 3.47 8.08
N LEU A 301 -21.66 3.11 7.48
CA LEU A 301 -20.83 1.97 7.89
C LEU A 301 -20.34 2.09 9.34
N ASN A 302 -19.79 3.25 9.72
CA ASN A 302 -19.38 3.49 11.12
C ASN A 302 -20.56 3.38 12.11
N ALA A 303 -21.77 3.75 11.70
CA ALA A 303 -22.97 3.60 12.53
C ALA A 303 -23.38 2.12 12.65
N ILE A 304 -23.31 1.37 11.55
CA ILE A 304 -23.57 -0.08 11.53
C ILE A 304 -22.54 -0.82 12.39
N GLU A 305 -21.24 -0.52 12.29
CA GLU A 305 -20.21 -1.12 13.14
C GLU A 305 -20.44 -0.85 14.64
N LYS A 306 -20.91 0.34 15.00
CA LYS A 306 -21.28 0.67 16.38
C LYS A 306 -22.50 -0.15 16.84
N LEU A 307 -23.46 -0.37 15.95
CA LEU A 307 -24.63 -1.21 16.23
C LEU A 307 -24.24 -2.68 16.39
N GLU A 308 -23.35 -3.21 15.54
CA GLU A 308 -22.81 -4.57 15.68
C GLU A 308 -22.09 -4.77 17.02
N ARG A 309 -21.24 -3.81 17.42
CA ARG A 309 -20.53 -3.84 18.71
C ARG A 309 -21.50 -3.73 19.90
N ALA A 310 -22.60 -3.00 19.77
CA ALA A 310 -23.61 -2.87 20.81
C ALA A 310 -24.57 -4.06 20.89
N GLY A 311 -24.88 -4.70 19.75
CA GLY A 311 -25.77 -5.85 19.63
C GLY A 311 -25.31 -7.11 20.36
N GLY A 312 -24.01 -7.21 20.68
CA GLY A 312 -23.50 -8.25 21.56
C GLY A 312 -24.00 -8.17 23.01
N LYS A 313 -24.65 -7.06 23.42
CA LYS A 313 -25.14 -6.82 24.79
C LYS A 313 -26.65 -6.66 24.91
N GLN A 314 -27.40 -6.62 23.80
CA GLN A 314 -28.85 -6.40 23.81
C GLN A 314 -29.53 -7.09 22.62
N LEU A 315 -30.75 -7.60 22.83
CA LEU A 315 -31.62 -8.10 21.76
C LEU A 315 -31.86 -6.99 20.72
N MET A 316 -31.43 -7.23 19.49
CA MET A 316 -31.59 -6.30 18.38
C MET A 316 -32.97 -6.44 17.75
N ASP A 317 -33.60 -5.32 17.42
CA ASP A 317 -34.82 -5.28 16.62
C ASP A 317 -34.56 -5.71 15.17
N VAL A 318 -35.60 -6.22 14.48
CA VAL A 318 -35.57 -6.69 13.09
C VAL A 318 -35.07 -5.58 12.14
N SER A 319 -35.39 -4.32 12.42
CA SER A 319 -34.90 -3.18 11.65
C SER A 319 -33.38 -2.98 11.76
N THR A 320 -32.79 -3.28 12.91
CA THR A 320 -31.34 -3.22 13.16
C THR A 320 -30.63 -4.38 12.47
N VAL A 321 -31.19 -5.59 12.54
CA VAL A 321 -30.65 -6.77 11.83
C VAL A 321 -30.63 -6.54 10.32
N LYS A 322 -31.69 -5.94 9.76
CA LYS A 322 -31.74 -5.60 8.32
C LYS A 322 -30.65 -4.60 7.92
N LYS A 323 -30.38 -3.58 8.75
CA LYS A 323 -29.30 -2.60 8.48
C LYS A 323 -27.91 -3.22 8.55
N ILE A 324 -27.69 -4.14 9.48
CA ILE A 324 -26.43 -4.90 9.56
C ILE A 324 -26.27 -5.79 8.32
N GLY A 325 -27.35 -6.40 7.82
CA GLY A 325 -27.32 -7.19 6.59
C GLY A 325 -26.97 -6.40 5.33
N GLN A 326 -27.16 -5.08 5.32
CA GLN A 326 -26.79 -4.20 4.19
C GLN A 326 -25.34 -3.72 4.24
N LYS A 327 -24.55 -4.16 5.23
CA LYS A 327 -23.18 -3.69 5.42
C LYS A 327 -22.30 -3.99 4.21
N GLN A 328 -22.38 -5.21 3.67
CA GLN A 328 -21.57 -5.62 2.53
C GLN A 328 -21.91 -4.79 1.29
N ASP A 329 -23.19 -4.61 0.96
CA ASP A 329 -23.62 -3.76 -0.15
C ASP A 329 -23.08 -2.32 -0.04
N LEU A 330 -23.07 -1.76 1.18
CA LEU A 330 -22.53 -0.42 1.43
C LEU A 330 -20.99 -0.37 1.39
N GLN A 331 -20.31 -1.48 1.66
CA GLN A 331 -18.85 -1.61 1.50
C GLN A 331 -18.50 -1.72 0.03
N ASP A 332 -19.23 -2.52 -0.74
CA ASP A 332 -19.02 -2.68 -2.18
C ASP A 332 -19.26 -1.34 -2.91
N GLU A 333 -20.35 -0.62 -2.59
CA GLU A 333 -20.60 0.72 -3.15
C GLU A 333 -19.51 1.73 -2.76
N LEU A 334 -19.00 1.65 -1.53
CA LEU A 334 -17.89 2.50 -1.09
C LEU A 334 -16.61 2.20 -1.88
N ASP A 335 -16.34 0.92 -2.12
CA ASP A 335 -15.15 0.44 -2.81
C ASP A 335 -15.17 0.82 -4.29
N ASP A 336 -16.31 0.69 -4.97
CA ASP A 336 -16.49 1.15 -6.35
C ASP A 336 -16.24 2.66 -6.48
N LEU A 337 -16.85 3.46 -5.59
CA LEU A 337 -16.66 4.91 -5.59
C LEU A 337 -15.22 5.31 -5.25
N MET A 338 -14.51 4.50 -4.46
CA MET A 338 -13.11 4.72 -4.16
C MET A 338 -12.21 4.32 -5.34
N GLN A 339 -12.51 3.23 -6.03
CA GLN A 339 -11.80 2.75 -7.20
C GLN A 339 -11.80 3.81 -8.32
N ASP A 340 -12.92 4.50 -8.52
CA ASP A 340 -13.06 5.62 -9.48
C ASP A 340 -12.11 6.81 -9.25
N ASN A 341 -11.54 6.87 -8.04
CA ASN A 341 -10.62 7.91 -7.61
C ASN A 341 -9.15 7.44 -7.57
N ILE A 342 -8.88 6.15 -7.76
CA ILE A 342 -7.52 5.60 -7.82
C ILE A 342 -6.94 5.91 -9.21
N GLY A 343 -5.89 6.73 -9.23
CA GLY A 343 -5.13 7.03 -10.44
C GLY A 343 -3.95 6.08 -10.65
N TRP A 344 -3.19 6.31 -11.72
CA TRP A 344 -1.93 5.59 -11.96
C TRP A 344 -0.99 5.69 -10.76
N PHE A 345 -0.35 4.59 -10.39
CA PHE A 345 0.59 4.51 -9.27
C PHE A 345 0.00 4.91 -7.91
N GLU A 346 -1.31 4.76 -7.73
CA GLU A 346 -1.99 4.94 -6.45
C GLU A 346 -2.57 3.63 -5.95
N THR A 347 -2.63 3.51 -4.63
CA THR A 347 -3.32 2.41 -3.96
C THR A 347 -4.54 2.94 -3.22
N LYS A 348 -5.50 2.05 -2.94
CA LYS A 348 -6.67 2.37 -2.11
C LYS A 348 -6.25 2.98 -0.77
N ALA A 349 -5.24 2.40 -0.12
CA ALA A 349 -4.67 2.92 1.13
C ALA A 349 -4.16 4.37 1.00
N SER A 350 -3.45 4.69 -0.09
CA SER A 350 -2.95 6.06 -0.32
C SER A 350 -4.09 7.09 -0.46
N LEU A 351 -5.21 6.69 -1.07
CA LEU A 351 -6.40 7.52 -1.20
C LEU A 351 -7.09 7.71 0.15
N GLU A 352 -7.19 6.67 0.97
CA GLU A 352 -7.78 6.74 2.31
C GLU A 352 -7.07 7.73 3.22
N ASP A 353 -5.73 7.75 3.20
CA ASP A 353 -4.91 8.68 3.98
C ASP A 353 -5.12 10.16 3.60
N MET A 354 -5.55 10.42 2.36
CA MET A 354 -5.87 11.77 1.88
C MET A 354 -7.28 12.22 2.31
N MET A 355 -8.18 11.29 2.60
CA MET A 355 -9.54 11.61 2.97
C MET A 355 -9.62 12.10 4.42
N PRO A 356 -10.32 13.21 4.70
CA PRO A 356 -10.54 13.62 6.08
C PRO A 356 -11.36 12.55 6.80
N SER A 357 -10.97 12.24 8.05
CA SER A 357 -11.72 11.30 8.88
C SER A 357 -13.21 11.63 8.87
N ALA A 358 -14.04 10.61 8.66
CA ALA A 358 -15.50 10.73 8.67
C ALA A 358 -16.05 11.09 10.06
N GLU A 359 -15.20 11.02 11.09
CA GLU A 359 -15.44 11.64 12.39
C GLU A 359 -15.36 13.15 12.24
N GLY A 360 -16.48 13.76 11.85
CA GLY A 360 -16.61 15.21 11.84
C GLY A 360 -16.07 15.79 13.15
N LYS A 361 -15.27 16.86 13.07
CA LYS A 361 -14.95 17.69 14.23
C LYS A 361 -16.25 17.91 14.99
N LYS A 362 -16.35 17.41 16.22
CA LYS A 362 -17.46 17.73 17.13
C LYS A 362 -17.65 19.23 17.04
N SER A 363 -18.75 19.67 16.42
CA SER A 363 -19.07 21.09 16.34
C SER A 363 -19.03 21.59 17.77
N LYS A 364 -18.11 22.51 18.09
CA LYS A 364 -18.18 23.22 19.37
C LYS A 364 -19.62 23.71 19.51
N PRO A 365 -20.30 23.45 20.63
CA PRO A 365 -21.68 23.87 20.79
C PRO A 365 -21.74 25.37 20.51
N LYS A 366 -22.55 25.77 19.52
CA LYS A 366 -22.85 27.18 19.27
C LYS A 366 -23.33 27.76 20.60
N ALA A 367 -22.52 28.61 21.21
CA ALA A 367 -22.96 29.41 22.34
C ALA A 367 -24.21 30.18 21.89
N LYS A 368 -25.30 30.05 22.66
CA LYS A 368 -26.51 30.86 22.46
C LYS A 368 -26.11 32.34 22.49
N PRO A 369 -26.66 33.19 21.62
CA PRO A 369 -26.43 34.62 21.71
C PRO A 369 -27.13 35.13 22.98
N SER A 370 -26.36 35.60 23.96
CA SER A 370 -26.87 36.45 25.03
C SER A 370 -26.93 37.88 24.50
N GLY A 371 -28.14 38.43 24.40
CA GLY A 371 -28.37 39.83 24.12
C GLY A 371 -28.00 40.75 25.29
N GLY A 372 -27.72 42.00 24.96
CA GLY A 372 -27.35 43.12 25.84
C GLY A 372 -25.93 43.58 25.49
N GLY A 373 -25.68 44.69 24.80
CA GLY A 373 -26.36 45.98 24.81
C GLY A 373 -25.46 46.97 25.55
N GLY A 374 -24.73 47.81 24.81
CA GLY A 374 -23.87 48.86 25.38
C GLY A 374 -22.92 49.45 24.35
N ASN A 375 -23.29 50.63 23.85
CA ASN A 375 -22.48 51.60 23.08
C ASN A 375 -21.07 51.76 23.66
N ASP A 376 -20.05 51.97 22.80
CA ASP A 376 -19.47 53.31 22.65
C ASP A 376 -18.53 53.43 21.44
N ASP A 377 -18.44 54.67 20.98
CA ASP A 377 -17.74 55.22 19.81
C ASP A 377 -16.25 54.84 19.66
N GLY A 378 -15.77 54.78 18.42
CA GLY A 378 -14.33 54.61 18.18
C GLY A 378 -13.89 54.50 16.72
N TRP A 379 -14.16 55.53 15.91
CA TRP A 379 -13.58 55.72 14.57
C TRP A 379 -12.05 55.87 14.65
N THR A 380 -11.26 54.95 14.08
CA THR A 380 -9.92 55.29 13.55
C THR A 380 -9.50 54.39 12.37
N THR A 381 -9.58 54.99 11.19
CA THR A 381 -8.84 54.65 9.98
C THR A 381 -7.36 55.05 10.09
N LYS A 382 -6.40 54.18 9.71
CA LYS A 382 -5.10 54.53 9.10
C LYS A 382 -4.62 53.31 8.28
N SER A 383 -4.64 53.37 6.95
CA SER A 383 -3.73 54.02 6.00
C SER A 383 -2.67 53.06 5.47
N SER A 384 -2.73 52.88 4.15
CA SER A 384 -1.72 52.37 3.23
C SER A 384 -0.27 52.74 3.57
N ASN A 385 0.66 51.83 3.31
CA ASN A 385 1.89 52.25 2.65
C ASN A 385 2.40 51.22 1.64
N LYS A 386 2.91 51.76 0.54
CA LYS A 386 3.24 51.16 -0.74
C LYS A 386 4.75 51.28 -0.96
N GLY A 387 5.39 50.27 -1.55
CA GLY A 387 6.76 50.33 -2.07
C GLY A 387 7.60 49.14 -1.60
N GLY A 388 8.38 48.43 -2.42
CA GLY A 388 8.80 48.69 -3.79
C GLY A 388 9.50 47.46 -4.39
N LYS A 389 9.65 47.53 -5.71
CA LYS A 389 10.25 46.55 -6.63
C LYS A 389 11.75 46.33 -6.36
N GLY A 390 12.22 45.09 -6.51
CA GLY A 390 13.64 44.76 -6.69
C GLY A 390 13.77 43.47 -7.51
N LYS A 391 14.33 43.59 -8.72
CA LYS A 391 14.52 42.53 -9.73
C LYS A 391 15.99 42.13 -9.69
N GLY A 392 16.30 40.84 -9.59
CA GLY A 392 17.68 40.32 -9.68
C GLY A 392 17.65 38.87 -10.10
N GLY A 393 18.00 38.61 -11.37
CA GLY A 393 18.08 37.27 -11.93
C GLY A 393 19.49 36.70 -11.78
N SER A 394 19.57 35.43 -11.40
CA SER A 394 20.79 34.61 -11.43
C SER A 394 20.38 33.23 -11.93
N LYS A 395 21.02 32.76 -13.01
CA LYS A 395 20.89 31.38 -13.51
C LYS A 395 21.46 30.41 -12.48
N PRO A 396 20.79 29.27 -12.18
CA PRO A 396 21.39 28.24 -11.35
C PRO A 396 22.33 27.37 -12.18
N THR A 397 23.58 27.26 -11.70
CA THR A 397 24.54 26.22 -12.07
C THR A 397 24.05 24.86 -11.59
N GLN A 398 24.20 23.82 -12.42
CA GLN A 398 23.89 22.42 -12.11
C GLN A 398 24.41 22.02 -10.71
N ALA A 399 23.49 21.83 -9.78
CA ALA A 399 23.76 21.21 -8.48
C ALA A 399 23.50 19.71 -8.61
N SER A 400 24.37 18.91 -8.00
CA SER A 400 24.22 17.46 -7.87
C SER A 400 22.84 17.09 -7.32
N ASN A 401 22.17 16.17 -8.01
CA ASN A 401 20.76 15.84 -7.83
C ASN A 401 20.49 15.21 -6.44
N PRO A 402 19.65 15.81 -5.59
CA PRO A 402 19.37 15.31 -4.24
C PRO A 402 18.54 14.02 -4.21
N PHE A 403 18.09 13.50 -5.36
CA PHE A 403 17.32 12.24 -5.46
C PHE A 403 18.16 11.03 -5.88
N ASP A 404 19.46 11.19 -6.14
CA ASP A 404 20.31 10.09 -6.61
C ASP A 404 20.59 9.02 -5.55
N LEU A 405 20.56 9.37 -4.27
CA LEU A 405 20.77 8.42 -3.16
C LEU A 405 19.49 7.68 -2.71
N LEU A 406 18.40 7.76 -3.47
CA LEU A 406 17.13 7.07 -3.17
C LEU A 406 17.04 5.65 -3.76
N SER A 407 18.16 5.06 -4.18
CA SER A 407 18.22 3.76 -4.86
C SER A 407 18.91 2.65 -4.06
N SER A 408 19.10 2.84 -2.76
CA SER A 408 19.60 1.80 -1.85
C SER A 408 18.46 1.18 -1.07
#